data_AF-A0A0N0HN71-F1
#
_entry.id   AF-A0A0N0HN71-F1
#
_cell.length_a   1.000
_cell.length_b   1.000
_cell.length_c   1.000
_cell.angle_alpha   90.00
_cell.angle_beta   90.00
_cell.angle_gamma   90.00
#
_symmetry.space_group_name_H-M   'P 1'
#
loop_
_entity.id
_entity.type
_entity.pdbx_description
1 polymer ?
#
loop_
_entity_poly.entity_id
_entity_poly.type
_entity_poly.pdbx_seq_one_letter_code
_entity_poly.pdbx_strand_id
1 'polypeptide(L)'
;MVSLAEVWRAAGVVPAAVMGHSQGEIAAACVAGGLSLEDGARVVALRSRAIVELSGLGGMVSVGEPAELVGERLIKWEGRLSVAAVNGPSSVVVSGDGDALDELLLVCKADEVRCK
;
A
#
# COMPACT_ATOMS: atom_id res chain seq x y z
N MET A 1 7.38 -2.84 13.34
CA MET A 1 6.04 -2.41 13.78
C MET A 1 5.66 -3.05 15.11
N VAL A 2 5.59 -4.39 15.21
CA VAL A 2 5.24 -5.09 16.47
C VAL A 2 6.17 -4.70 17.63
N SER A 3 7.50 -4.81 17.48
CA SER A 3 8.44 -4.47 18.56
C SER A 3 8.37 -2.99 18.99
N LEU A 4 8.10 -2.06 18.06
CA LEU A 4 7.94 -0.64 18.41
C LEU A 4 6.66 -0.40 19.21
N ALA A 5 5.57 -1.13 18.93
CA ALA A 5 4.36 -1.07 19.73
C ALA A 5 4.63 -1.54 21.18
N GLU A 6 5.46 -2.57 21.36
CA GLU A 6 5.88 -3.02 22.69
C GLU A 6 6.75 -1.99 23.42
N VAL A 7 7.60 -1.24 22.71
CA VAL A 7 8.33 -0.11 23.31
C VAL A 7 7.37 0.96 23.84
N TRP A 8 6.33 1.31 23.07
CA TRP A 8 5.29 2.25 23.53
C TRP A 8 4.52 1.73 24.74
N ARG A 9 4.16 0.44 24.75
CA ARG A 9 3.51 -0.21 25.90
C ARG A 9 4.39 -0.19 27.15
N ALA A 10 5.68 -0.47 27.01
CA ALA A 10 6.64 -0.40 28.10
C ALA A 10 6.78 1.03 28.66
N ALA A 11 6.53 2.06 27.84
CA ALA A 11 6.44 3.45 28.26
C ALA A 11 5.05 3.86 28.79
N GLY A 12 4.13 2.91 28.98
CA GLY A 12 2.77 3.16 29.49
C GLY A 12 1.74 3.61 28.45
N VAL A 13 2.10 3.64 27.17
CA VAL A 13 1.20 4.00 26.07
C VAL A 13 0.58 2.75 25.47
N VAL A 14 -0.71 2.54 25.75
CA VAL A 14 -1.47 1.38 25.26
C VAL A 14 -2.47 1.84 24.20
N PRO A 15 -2.47 1.26 22.98
CA PRO A 15 -3.41 1.66 21.93
C PRO A 15 -4.83 1.22 22.29
N ALA A 16 -5.79 2.15 22.22
CA ALA A 16 -7.22 1.84 22.28
C ALA A 16 -7.76 1.29 20.95
N ALA A 17 -7.07 1.58 19.85
CA ALA A 17 -7.36 1.09 18.51
C ALA A 17 -6.07 0.97 17.71
N VAL A 18 -6.08 0.12 16.68
CA VAL A 18 -4.97 -0.03 15.73
C VAL A 18 -5.52 0.00 14.30
N MET A 19 -4.69 0.46 13.37
CA MET A 19 -4.95 0.41 11.94
C MET A 19 -3.66 -0.02 11.24
N GLY A 20 -3.78 -0.89 10.26
CA GLY A 20 -2.68 -1.28 9.38
C GLY A 20 -2.98 -0.85 7.95
N HIS A 21 -1.92 -0.71 7.15
CA HIS A 21 -2.03 -0.46 5.72
C HIS A 21 -1.33 -1.58 4.97
N SER A 22 -2.06 -2.31 4.12
CA SER A 22 -1.55 -3.48 3.39
C SER A 22 -0.85 -4.46 4.35
N GLN A 23 0.43 -4.79 4.17
CA GLN A 23 1.17 -5.67 5.09
C GLN A 23 1.20 -5.19 6.55
N GLY A 24 0.98 -3.88 6.79
CA GLY A 24 0.88 -3.32 8.13
C GLY A 24 -0.26 -3.89 8.95
N GLU A 25 -1.33 -4.40 8.32
CA GLU A 25 -2.45 -5.06 9.00
C GLU A 25 -2.02 -6.30 9.77
N ILE A 26 -0.99 -7.01 9.29
CA ILE A 26 -0.45 -8.19 9.99
C ILE A 26 0.12 -7.75 11.34
N ALA A 27 0.90 -6.67 11.36
CA ALA A 27 1.45 -6.13 12.59
C ALA A 27 0.36 -5.55 13.50
N ALA A 28 -0.62 -4.84 12.94
CA ALA A 28 -1.76 -4.33 13.69
C ALA A 28 -2.55 -5.46 14.37
N ALA A 29 -2.82 -6.55 13.64
CA ALA A 29 -3.49 -7.73 14.18
C ALA A 29 -2.69 -8.39 15.32
N CYS A 30 -1.36 -8.50 15.20
CA CYS A 30 -0.52 -8.97 16.30
C CYS A 30 -0.61 -8.05 17.52
N VAL A 31 -0.52 -6.73 17.32
CA VAL A 31 -0.57 -5.76 18.43
C VAL A 31 -1.94 -5.77 19.11
N ALA A 32 -3.03 -5.90 18.35
CA ALA A 32 -4.38 -6.03 18.91
C ALA A 32 -4.67 -7.40 19.55
N GLY A 33 -3.78 -8.38 19.41
CA GLY A 33 -3.99 -9.75 19.89
C GLY A 33 -4.91 -10.59 19.00
N GLY A 34 -5.25 -10.12 17.79
CA GLY A 34 -6.01 -10.88 16.79
C GLY A 34 -5.18 -11.96 16.09
N LEU A 35 -3.85 -11.85 16.12
CA LEU A 35 -2.92 -12.91 15.72
C LEU A 35 -1.88 -13.12 16.82
N SER A 36 -1.48 -14.37 17.04
CA SER A 36 -0.27 -14.66 17.81
C SER A 36 0.97 -14.10 17.09
N LEU A 37 2.09 -13.93 17.81
CA LEU A 37 3.33 -13.49 17.19
C LEU A 37 3.83 -14.52 16.15
N GLU A 38 3.67 -15.81 16.44
CA GLU A 38 4.06 -16.91 15.56
C GLU A 38 3.21 -16.91 14.26
N ASP A 39 1.89 -16.77 14.38
CA ASP A 39 1.01 -16.70 13.21
C ASP A 39 1.27 -15.45 12.39
N GLY A 40 1.46 -14.29 13.04
CA GLY A 40 1.84 -13.06 12.36
C GLY A 40 3.14 -13.20 11.56
N ALA A 41 4.15 -13.82 12.18
CA ALA A 41 5.43 -14.12 11.51
C ALA A 41 5.25 -15.09 10.32
N ARG A 42 4.42 -16.12 10.49
CA ARG A 42 4.10 -17.07 9.42
C ARG A 42 3.38 -16.38 8.26
N VAL A 43 2.36 -15.57 8.53
CA VAL A 43 1.61 -14.84 7.50
C VAL A 43 2.52 -13.90 6.71
N VAL A 44 3.32 -13.07 7.40
CA VAL A 44 4.19 -12.12 6.69
C VAL A 44 5.27 -12.83 5.87
N ALA A 45 5.85 -13.92 6.38
CA ALA A 45 6.87 -14.69 5.66
C ALA A 45 6.29 -15.38 4.41
N LEU A 46 5.15 -16.07 4.55
CA LEU A 46 4.51 -16.77 3.43
C LEU A 46 4.00 -15.79 2.36
N ARG A 47 3.36 -14.69 2.78
CA ARG A 47 2.90 -13.63 1.87
C ARG A 47 4.07 -13.01 1.11
N SER A 48 5.16 -12.69 1.81
CA SER A 48 6.34 -12.11 1.16
C SER A 48 6.94 -13.06 0.13
N ARG A 49 7.01 -14.36 0.45
CA ARG A 49 7.50 -15.37 -0.50
C ARG A 49 6.60 -15.50 -1.72
N ALA A 50 5.28 -15.48 -1.55
CA ALA A 50 4.34 -15.54 -2.67
C ALA A 50 4.45 -14.30 -3.59
N ILE A 51 4.60 -13.11 -3.02
CA ILE A 51 4.69 -11.86 -3.79
C ILE A 51 5.99 -11.78 -4.60
N VAL A 52 7.07 -12.48 -4.22
CA VAL A 52 8.32 -12.50 -5.00
C VAL A 52 8.09 -12.98 -6.44
N GLU A 53 7.13 -13.88 -6.68
CA GLU A 53 6.78 -14.36 -8.02
C GLU A 53 6.26 -13.24 -8.95
N LEU A 54 5.80 -12.11 -8.39
CA LEU A 54 5.33 -10.94 -9.13
C LEU A 54 6.45 -9.95 -9.45
N SER A 55 7.68 -10.19 -8.97
CA SER A 55 8.78 -9.24 -9.12
C SER A 55 9.10 -8.98 -10.59
N GLY A 56 9.10 -7.71 -10.99
CA GLY A 56 9.37 -7.29 -12.35
C GLY A 56 8.19 -7.45 -13.33
N LEU A 57 7.05 -7.98 -12.90
CA LEU A 57 5.84 -8.08 -13.72
C LEU A 57 4.95 -6.83 -13.68
N GLY A 58 5.25 -5.89 -12.79
CA GLY A 58 4.49 -4.66 -12.62
C GLY A 58 5.14 -3.72 -11.62
N GLY A 59 4.42 -2.66 -11.26
CA GLY A 59 4.90 -1.64 -10.34
C GLY A 59 3.79 -0.95 -9.57
N MET A 60 4.17 0.13 -8.89
CA MET A 60 3.26 1.04 -8.22
C MET A 60 3.75 2.48 -8.39
N VAL A 61 2.82 3.42 -8.49
CA VAL A 61 3.06 4.86 -8.56
C VAL A 61 2.12 5.57 -7.58
N SER A 62 2.65 6.49 -6.79
CA SER A 62 1.87 7.43 -6.00
C SER A 62 1.46 8.63 -6.86
N VAL A 63 0.17 8.94 -6.92
CA VAL A 63 -0.44 10.05 -7.66
C VAL A 63 -1.00 11.07 -6.67
N GLY A 64 -0.64 12.34 -6.88
CA GLY A 64 -0.98 13.46 -6.03
C GLY A 64 -2.37 14.07 -6.26
N GLU A 65 -3.40 13.25 -6.46
CA GLU A 65 -4.77 13.67 -6.79
C GLU A 65 -5.83 12.87 -6.00
N PRO A 66 -7.08 13.35 -5.94
CA PRO A 66 -8.23 12.60 -5.44
C PRO A 66 -8.49 11.30 -6.21
N ALA A 67 -9.09 10.31 -5.54
CA ALA A 67 -9.35 8.99 -6.10
C ALA A 67 -10.27 9.04 -7.33
N GLU A 68 -11.21 9.97 -7.37
CA GLU A 68 -12.13 10.18 -8.48
C GLU A 68 -11.38 10.59 -9.75
N LEU A 69 -10.50 11.60 -9.64
CA LEU A 69 -9.69 12.08 -10.77
C LEU A 69 -8.68 11.03 -11.22
N VAL A 70 -8.07 10.30 -10.29
CA VAL A 70 -7.22 9.16 -10.65
C VAL A 70 -8.03 8.11 -11.40
N GLY A 71 -9.23 7.76 -10.93
CA GLY A 71 -10.14 6.84 -11.62
C GLY A 71 -10.42 7.25 -13.06
N GLU A 72 -10.71 8.53 -13.30
CA GLU A 72 -10.92 9.08 -14.65
C GLU A 72 -9.69 8.91 -15.56
N ARG A 73 -8.49 9.18 -15.03
CA ARG A 73 -7.23 8.96 -15.79
C ARG A 73 -7.03 7.50 -16.15
N LEU A 74 -7.35 6.59 -15.24
CA LEU A 74 -7.11 5.16 -15.42
C LEU A 74 -8.00 4.50 -16.47
N ILE A 75 -9.09 5.14 -16.93
CA ILE A 75 -9.97 4.63 -17.99
C ILE A 75 -9.17 4.24 -19.25
N LYS A 76 -8.14 5.01 -19.61
CA LYS A 76 -7.28 4.71 -20.77
C LYS A 76 -6.56 3.35 -20.64
N TRP A 77 -6.30 2.88 -19.43
CA TRP A 77 -5.56 1.65 -19.13
C TRP A 77 -6.43 0.63 -18.39
N GLU A 78 -7.72 0.58 -18.71
CA GLU A 78 -8.67 -0.38 -18.13
C GLU A 78 -8.12 -1.81 -18.20
N GLY A 79 -8.15 -2.52 -17.07
CA GLY A 79 -7.62 -3.88 -16.92
C GLY A 79 -6.10 -3.98 -16.76
N ARG A 80 -5.35 -2.89 -16.94
CA ARG A 80 -3.88 -2.86 -16.81
C ARG A 80 -3.40 -2.08 -15.59
N LEU A 81 -4.10 -1.00 -15.25
CA LEU A 81 -3.86 -0.19 -14.06
C LEU A 81 -5.06 -0.23 -13.13
N SER A 82 -4.80 -0.12 -11.83
CA SER A 82 -5.85 -0.09 -10.80
C SER A 82 -5.43 0.79 -9.62
N VAL A 83 -6.41 1.43 -8.98
CA VAL A 83 -6.18 2.08 -7.68
C VAL A 83 -5.86 0.99 -6.65
N ALA A 84 -4.65 1.03 -6.10
CA ALA A 84 -4.15 0.10 -5.09
C ALA A 84 -4.45 0.58 -3.67
N ALA A 85 -4.41 1.89 -3.43
CA ALA A 85 -4.71 2.49 -2.14
C ALA A 85 -5.14 3.95 -2.27
N VAL A 86 -6.05 4.39 -1.40
CA VAL A 86 -6.40 5.80 -1.21
C VAL A 86 -5.88 6.21 0.17
N ASN A 87 -4.70 6.84 0.20
CA ASN A 87 -4.00 7.20 1.44
C ASN A 87 -4.47 8.55 2.01
N GLY A 88 -5.16 9.35 1.20
CA GLY A 88 -5.75 10.61 1.62
C GLY A 88 -6.43 11.35 0.45
N PRO A 89 -6.95 12.55 0.70
CA PRO A 89 -7.74 13.31 -0.29
C PRO A 89 -7.00 13.67 -1.58
N SER A 90 -5.66 13.67 -1.55
CA SER A 90 -4.80 13.98 -2.71
C SER A 90 -3.58 13.07 -2.78
N SER A 91 -3.74 11.83 -2.33
CA SER A 91 -2.67 10.83 -2.26
C SER A 91 -3.22 9.44 -2.53
N VAL A 92 -3.11 9.00 -3.77
CA VAL A 92 -3.58 7.70 -4.25
C VAL A 92 -2.38 6.89 -4.73
N VAL A 93 -2.41 5.58 -4.57
CA VAL A 93 -1.43 4.66 -5.18
C VAL A 93 -2.12 3.91 -6.29
N VAL A 94 -1.49 3.87 -7.45
CA VAL A 94 -1.88 3.07 -8.61
C VAL A 94 -0.90 1.91 -8.74
N SER A 95 -1.40 0.72 -9.05
CA SER A 95 -0.59 -0.46 -9.35
C SER A 95 -0.99 -1.06 -10.68
N GLY A 96 -0.05 -1.74 -11.35
CA GLY A 96 -0.35 -2.43 -12.60
C GLY A 96 0.89 -2.71 -13.44
N ASP A 97 0.67 -2.88 -14.74
CA ASP A 97 1.72 -3.15 -15.72
C ASP A 97 2.77 -2.04 -15.75
N GLY A 98 4.05 -2.41 -15.87
CA GLY A 98 5.16 -1.47 -15.79
C GLY A 98 5.15 -0.40 -16.89
N ASP A 99 4.92 -0.80 -18.14
CA ASP A 99 4.85 0.12 -19.28
C ASP A 99 3.64 1.06 -19.21
N ALA A 100 2.49 0.58 -18.72
CA ALA A 100 1.34 1.43 -18.48
C ALA A 100 1.59 2.47 -17.36
N LEU A 101 2.33 2.09 -16.30
CA LEU A 101 2.75 3.02 -15.25
C LEU A 101 3.75 4.06 -15.77
N ASP A 102 4.68 3.67 -16.65
CA ASP A 102 5.60 4.59 -17.31
C ASP A 102 4.84 5.63 -18.16
N GLU A 103 3.83 5.20 -18.91
CA GLU A 103 2.96 6.13 -19.63
C GLU A 103 2.17 7.05 -18.69
N LEU A 104 1.65 6.53 -17.58
CA LEU A 104 0.94 7.34 -16.58
C LEU A 104 1.85 8.42 -16.00
N LEU A 105 3.12 8.10 -15.70
CA LEU A 105 4.10 9.08 -15.23
C LEU A 105 4.32 10.21 -16.23
N LEU A 106 4.36 9.91 -17.54
CA LEU A 106 4.48 10.91 -18.59
C LEU A 106 3.25 11.81 -18.68
N VAL A 107 2.04 11.24 -18.58
CA VAL A 107 0.78 12.01 -18.55
C VAL A 107 0.72 12.91 -17.31
N CYS A 108 1.01 12.36 -16.12
CA CYS A 108 1.08 13.16 -14.89
C CYS A 108 2.04 14.35 -15.05
N LYS A 109 3.23 14.11 -15.63
CA LYS A 109 4.24 15.15 -15.82
C LYS A 109 3.76 16.24 -16.79
N ALA A 110 3.09 15.86 -17.87
CA ALA A 110 2.54 16.81 -18.84
C ALA A 110 1.44 17.68 -18.21
N ASP A 111 0.64 17.10 -17.32
CA ASP A 111 -0.45 17.77 -16.62
C ASP A 111 0.00 18.46 -15.31
N GLU A 112 1.31 18.52 -15.04
CA GLU A 112 1.91 19.07 -13.81
C GLU A 112 1.39 18.41 -12.51
N VAL A 113 0.93 17.17 -12.59
CA VAL A 113 0.52 16.36 -11.45
C VAL A 113 1.72 15.63 -10.86
N ARG A 114 1.87 15.71 -9.54
CA ARG A 114 2.90 14.97 -8.81
C ARG A 114 2.63 13.47 -8.90
N CYS A 115 3.50 12.73 -9.57
CA CYS A 115 3.53 11.27 -9.58
C CYS A 115 4.93 10.73 -9.27
N LYS A 116 5.05 9.69 -8.43
CA LYS A 116 6.33 9.14 -7.94
C LYS A 116 6.29 7.63 -7.72
#